data_AF-A0A954JQ80-F1
#
_entry.id   AF-A0A954JQ80-F1
#
_cell.length_a   1.000
_cell.length_b   1.000
_cell.length_c   1.000
_cell.angle_alpha   90.00
_cell.angle_beta   90.00
_cell.angle_gamma   90.00
#
_symmetry.space_group_name_H-M   'P 1'
#
loop_
_entity.id
_entity.type
_entity.pdbx_description
1 polymer ?
#
loop_
_entity_poly.entity_id
_entity_poly.type
_entity_poly.pdbx_seq_one_letter_code
_entity_poly.pdbx_strand_id
1 'polypeptide(L)'
;GGMVLSSVARLDGPTMSTPQANASGWSLLHPQYSVVVPQPNPVHIPSAFGMARNAGELVDMVNEWVIFADSSGLIQEHRAYWIEGQGAIDIEPRWSILRNVLGWGR
;
A
#
# COMPACT_ATOMS: atom_id res chain seq x y z
N GLY A 1 -30.08 -16.25 4.48
CA GLY A 1 -29.20 -16.13 5.66
C GLY A 1 -28.73 -14.69 5.74
N GLY A 2 -28.99 -14.02 6.86
CA GLY A 2 -28.87 -12.57 6.99
C GLY A 2 -27.44 -12.06 6.87
N MET A 3 -27.26 -11.01 6.07
CA MET A 3 -26.06 -10.20 6.01
C MET A 3 -26.17 -9.12 7.09
N VAL A 4 -25.29 -9.15 8.09
CA VAL A 4 -25.23 -8.13 9.14
C VAL A 4 -24.43 -6.95 8.61
N LEU A 5 -25.12 -5.82 8.41
CA LEU A 5 -24.52 -4.53 8.06
C LEU A 5 -23.85 -3.94 9.31
N SER A 6 -22.54 -3.72 9.26
CA SER A 6 -21.81 -3.00 10.30
C SER A 6 -21.65 -1.52 9.94
N SER A 7 -22.05 -0.68 10.90
CA SER A 7 -22.06 0.78 11.00
C SER A 7 -21.02 1.57 10.18
N VAL A 8 -21.48 2.63 9.51
CA VAL A 8 -20.64 3.63 8.82
C VAL A 8 -20.35 4.80 9.78
N ALA A 9 -19.07 5.08 10.02
CA ALA A 9 -18.65 6.30 10.72
C ALA A 9 -18.80 7.50 9.76
N ARG A 10 -19.46 8.56 10.22
CA ARG A 10 -19.66 9.80 9.47
C ARG A 10 -18.35 10.59 9.43
N LEU A 11 -17.78 10.74 8.25
CA LEU A 11 -16.63 11.61 7.99
C LEU A 11 -17.17 12.86 7.27
N ASP A 12 -16.98 14.04 7.86
CA ASP A 12 -17.48 15.30 7.30
C ASP A 12 -16.53 15.78 6.18
N GLY A 13 -16.83 15.34 4.95
CA GLY A 13 -16.14 15.66 3.70
C GLY A 13 -16.44 14.58 2.65
N PRO A 14 -16.22 14.80 1.34
CA PRO A 14 -16.32 13.73 0.36
C PRO A 14 -15.19 12.72 0.59
N THR A 15 -15.41 11.71 1.43
CA THR A 15 -14.46 10.63 1.68
C THR A 15 -14.72 9.48 0.71
N MET A 16 -13.73 9.15 -0.10
CA MET A 16 -13.74 7.94 -0.93
C MET A 16 -13.16 6.78 -0.12
N SER A 17 -13.93 5.69 0.05
CA SER A 17 -13.43 4.48 0.72
C SER A 17 -12.63 3.64 -0.28
N THR A 18 -11.31 3.59 -0.14
CA THR A 18 -10.41 2.79 -0.99
C THR A 18 -9.37 2.03 -0.15
N PRO A 19 -8.80 0.92 -0.66
CA PRO A 19 -7.66 0.28 -0.02
C PRO A 19 -6.50 1.27 0.19
N GLN A 20 -5.78 1.17 1.31
CA GLN A 20 -4.71 2.12 1.67
C GLN A 20 -3.66 2.27 0.56
N ALA A 21 -3.31 1.18 -0.12
CA ALA A 21 -2.35 1.18 -1.21
C ALA A 21 -2.75 2.07 -2.39
N ASN A 22 -4.05 2.10 -2.72
CA ASN A 22 -4.54 2.97 -3.77
C ASN A 22 -4.54 4.42 -3.28
N ALA A 23 -4.98 4.65 -2.04
CA ALA A 23 -5.01 5.97 -1.45
C ALA A 23 -3.62 6.62 -1.37
N SER A 24 -2.58 5.86 -0.96
CA SER A 24 -1.20 6.34 -0.89
C SER A 24 -0.66 6.69 -2.29
N GLY A 25 -0.96 5.87 -3.30
CA GLY A 25 -0.65 6.18 -4.69
C GLY A 25 -1.30 7.49 -5.18
N TRP A 26 -2.58 7.71 -4.86
CA TRP A 26 -3.29 8.94 -5.22
C TRP A 26 -2.72 10.17 -4.52
N SER A 27 -2.31 10.09 -3.25
CA SER A 27 -1.68 11.23 -2.54
C SER A 27 -0.31 11.61 -3.10
N LEU A 28 0.43 10.67 -3.69
CA LEU A 28 1.69 10.98 -4.39
C LEU A 28 1.46 11.83 -5.65
N LEU A 29 0.37 11.55 -6.38
CA LEU A 29 0.02 12.29 -7.60
C LEU A 29 -0.71 13.61 -7.33
N HIS A 30 -1.38 13.72 -6.19
CA HIS A 30 -2.18 14.87 -5.78
C HIS A 30 -1.82 15.30 -4.35
N PRO A 31 -0.81 16.17 -4.18
CA PRO A 31 -0.30 16.59 -2.87
C PRO A 31 -1.34 17.22 -1.94
N GLN A 32 -2.47 17.69 -2.49
CA GLN A 32 -3.60 18.21 -1.73
C GLN A 32 -4.44 17.11 -1.03
N TYR A 33 -4.18 15.84 -1.31
CA TYR A 33 -4.88 14.71 -0.69
C TYR A 33 -4.01 14.04 0.37
N SER A 34 -4.66 13.54 1.42
CA SER A 34 -4.03 12.78 2.50
C SER A 34 -4.82 11.51 2.77
N VAL A 35 -4.14 10.49 3.30
CA VAL A 35 -4.72 9.18 3.60
C VAL A 35 -5.05 9.10 5.09
N VAL A 36 -6.30 8.77 5.40
CA VAL A 36 -6.75 8.54 6.77
C VAL A 36 -7.25 7.11 6.90
N VAL A 37 -6.71 6.37 7.85
CA VAL A 37 -7.20 5.03 8.22
C VAL A 37 -8.12 5.18 9.44
N PRO A 38 -9.43 4.91 9.32
CA PRO A 38 -10.36 5.03 10.44
C PRO A 38 -9.98 4.06 11.56
N GLN A 39 -9.78 4.61 12.76
CA GLN A 39 -9.55 3.85 14.00
C GLN A 39 -10.86 3.78 14.82
N PRO A 40 -11.06 2.77 15.68
CA PRO A 40 -10.11 1.71 16.06
C PRO A 40 -10.18 0.45 15.19
N ASN A 41 -11.18 0.33 14.31
CA ASN A 41 -11.42 -0.88 13.53
C ASN A 41 -11.22 -0.60 12.04
N PRO A 42 -9.98 -0.67 11.52
CA PRO A 42 -9.71 -0.46 10.11
C PRO A 42 -10.42 -1.53 9.28
N VAL A 43 -11.02 -1.10 8.17
CA VAL A 43 -11.66 -2.03 7.23
C VAL A 43 -10.58 -2.73 6.41
N HIS A 44 -10.59 -4.05 6.42
CA HIS A 44 -9.73 -4.88 5.58
C HIS A 44 -10.51 -5.38 4.36
N ILE A 45 -10.03 -5.04 3.17
CA ILE A 45 -10.60 -5.52 1.91
C ILE A 45 -9.74 -6.70 1.44
N PRO A 46 -10.29 -7.93 1.37
CA PRO A 46 -9.52 -9.07 0.90
C PRO A 46 -9.11 -8.86 -0.56
N SER A 47 -7.88 -9.26 -0.88
CA SER A 47 -7.30 -9.18 -2.22
C SER A 47 -6.75 -10.55 -2.60
N ALA A 48 -6.85 -10.91 -3.88
CA ALA A 48 -6.42 -12.22 -4.38
C ALA A 48 -5.88 -12.10 -5.81
N PHE A 49 -5.05 -13.06 -6.20
CA PHE A 49 -4.59 -13.18 -7.58
C PHE A 49 -5.68 -13.81 -8.44
N GLY A 50 -6.16 -13.07 -9.45
CA GLY A 50 -7.07 -13.60 -10.45
C GLY A 50 -6.35 -14.55 -11.40
N MET A 51 -6.91 -15.75 -11.62
CA MET A 51 -6.31 -16.78 -12.47
C MET A 51 -7.36 -17.41 -13.40
N ALA A 52 -6.88 -18.08 -14.46
CA ALA A 52 -7.75 -18.82 -15.37
C ALA A 52 -8.44 -19.99 -14.64
N ARG A 53 -9.71 -20.26 -14.97
CA ARG A 53 -10.52 -21.26 -14.28
C ARG A 53 -9.96 -22.68 -14.33
N ASN A 54 -9.14 -23.00 -15.33
CA ASN A 54 -8.54 -24.31 -15.55
C ASN A 54 -7.06 -24.39 -15.13
N ALA A 55 -6.54 -23.39 -14.42
CA ALA A 55 -5.12 -23.34 -14.01
C ALA A 55 -4.91 -23.86 -12.57
N GLY A 56 -5.43 -25.05 -12.26
CA GLY A 56 -5.45 -25.60 -10.89
C GLY A 56 -4.06 -25.68 -10.23
N GLU A 57 -3.08 -26.27 -10.92
CA GLU A 57 -1.72 -26.41 -10.38
C GLU A 57 -1.06 -25.06 -10.08
N LEU A 58 -1.30 -24.04 -10.92
CA LEU A 58 -0.78 -22.70 -10.69
C LEU A 58 -1.47 -22.03 -9.50
N VAL A 59 -2.79 -22.23 -9.35
CA VAL A 59 -3.54 -21.73 -8.19
C VAL A 59 -2.97 -22.33 -6.91
N ASP A 60 -2.73 -23.63 -6.88
CA ASP A 60 -2.18 -24.32 -5.70
C ASP A 60 -0.78 -23.80 -5.37
N MET A 61 0.09 -23.69 -6.37
CA MET A 61 1.44 -23.13 -6.20
C MET A 61 1.41 -21.70 -5.63
N VAL A 62 0.56 -20.82 -6.18
CA VAL A 62 0.47 -19.43 -5.72
C VAL A 62 -0.13 -19.35 -4.32
N ASN A 63 -1.12 -20.19 -3.98
CA ASN A 63 -1.69 -20.25 -2.64
C ASN A 63 -0.63 -20.63 -1.61
N GLU A 64 0.16 -21.68 -1.87
CA GLU A 64 1.26 -22.09 -0.99
C GLU A 64 2.32 -20.99 -0.86
N TRP A 65 2.64 -20.31 -1.96
CA TRP A 65 3.56 -19.18 -1.92
C TRP A 65 3.04 -18.01 -1.07
N VAL A 66 1.75 -17.67 -1.17
CA VAL A 66 1.15 -16.61 -0.34
C VAL A 66 1.17 -16.98 1.14
N ILE A 67 0.83 -18.24 1.48
CA ILE A 67 0.90 -18.75 2.85
C ILE A 67 2.35 -18.64 3.38
N PHE A 68 3.32 -19.07 2.58
CA PHE A 68 4.73 -18.96 2.93
C PHE A 68 5.15 -17.49 3.13
N ALA A 69 4.79 -16.60 2.20
CA ALA A 69 5.16 -15.19 2.25
C ALA A 69 4.56 -14.47 3.47
N ASP A 70 3.34 -14.81 3.87
CA ASP A 70 2.73 -14.27 5.08
C ASP A 70 3.43 -14.80 6.33
N SER A 71 3.64 -16.13 6.41
CA SER A 71 4.29 -16.76 7.56
C SER A 71 5.74 -16.31 7.77
N SER A 72 6.44 -15.93 6.70
CA SER A 72 7.81 -15.42 6.74
C SER A 72 7.90 -13.90 7.00
N GLY A 73 6.76 -13.20 7.02
CA GLY A 73 6.70 -11.74 7.23
C GLY A 73 6.96 -10.89 5.99
N LEU A 74 7.17 -11.52 4.82
CA LEU A 74 7.44 -10.80 3.57
C LEU A 74 6.30 -9.86 3.18
N ILE A 75 5.04 -10.26 3.42
CA ILE A 75 3.88 -9.40 3.12
C ILE A 75 3.93 -8.12 3.97
N GLN A 76 4.26 -8.22 5.25
CA GLN A 76 4.34 -7.08 6.16
C GLN A 76 5.54 -6.19 5.82
N GLU A 77 6.70 -6.76 5.49
CA GLU A 77 7.88 -6.02 5.02
C GLU A 77 7.57 -5.21 3.76
N HIS A 78 6.95 -5.84 2.74
CA HIS A 78 6.62 -5.16 1.49
C HIS A 78 5.52 -4.12 1.67
N ARG A 79 4.55 -4.35 2.58
CA ARG A 79 3.57 -3.33 2.96
C ARG A 79 4.25 -2.12 3.59
N ALA A 80 5.13 -2.34 4.56
CA ALA A 80 5.84 -1.28 5.25
C ALA A 80 6.64 -0.42 4.25
N TYR A 81 7.32 -1.08 3.30
CA TYR A 81 8.08 -0.39 2.27
C TYR A 81 7.19 0.38 1.28
N TRP A 82 6.25 -0.29 0.61
CA TRP A 82 5.50 0.27 -0.52
C TRP A 82 4.25 1.06 -0.13
N ILE A 83 3.58 0.70 0.97
CA ILE A 83 2.30 1.30 1.36
C ILE A 83 2.49 2.34 2.46
N GLU A 84 3.30 2.02 3.47
CA GLU A 84 3.59 2.93 4.59
C GLU A 84 4.77 3.86 4.30
N GLY A 85 5.52 3.60 3.23
CA GLY A 85 6.63 4.45 2.80
C GLY A 85 7.85 4.38 3.69
N GLN A 86 8.01 3.34 4.52
CA GLN A 86 9.17 3.19 5.41
C GLN A 86 10.51 3.06 4.65
N GLY A 87 10.46 2.77 3.35
CA GLY A 87 11.62 2.80 2.46
C GLY A 87 11.99 4.17 1.90
N ALA A 88 11.16 5.20 2.10
CA ALA A 88 11.43 6.57 1.67
C ALA A 88 12.42 7.26 2.63
N ILE A 89 13.65 6.76 2.64
CA ILE A 89 14.75 7.32 3.41
C ILE A 89 15.25 8.55 2.64
N ASP A 90 15.39 9.69 3.33
CA ASP A 90 16.08 10.86 2.77
C ASP A 90 17.55 10.50 2.55
N ILE A 91 17.86 10.12 1.31
CA ILE A 91 19.22 9.80 0.90
C ILE A 91 19.91 11.13 0.61
N GLU A 92 20.98 11.43 1.33
CA GLU A 92 21.80 12.60 1.04
C GLU A 92 22.21 12.52 -0.45
N PRO A 93 21.88 13.53 -1.25
CA PRO A 93 22.17 13.51 -2.66
C PRO A 93 23.67 13.29 -2.90
N ARG A 94 23.98 12.37 -3.82
CA ARG A 94 25.36 11.95 -4.11
C ARG A 94 26.24 13.18 -4.37
N TRP A 95 27.47 13.12 -3.86
CA TRP A 95 28.44 14.19 -4.06
C TRP A 95 28.69 14.44 -5.56
N SER A 96 28.70 15.69 -5.96
CA SER A 96 28.82 16.13 -7.35
C SER A 96 29.71 17.37 -7.43
N ILE A 97 30.70 17.39 -8.32
CA ILE A 97 31.55 18.58 -8.54
C ILE A 97 30.70 19.79 -8.91
N LEU A 98 29.70 19.61 -9.77
CA LEU A 98 28.81 20.68 -10.22
C LEU A 98 28.13 21.37 -9.03
N ARG A 99 27.70 20.60 -8.04
CA ARG A 99 26.99 21.15 -6.87
C ARG A 99 27.94 21.51 -5.72
N ASN A 100 28.82 20.59 -5.35
CA ASN A 100 29.65 20.67 -4.14
C ASN A 100 30.92 21.50 -4.33
N VAL A 101 31.36 21.74 -5.57
CA VAL A 101 32.53 22.57 -5.86
C VAL A 101 32.12 23.82 -6.64
N LEU A 102 31.32 23.67 -7.68
CA LEU A 102 30.96 24.76 -8.60
C LEU A 102 29.69 25.52 -8.19
N GLY A 103 28.87 24.97 -7.28
CA GLY A 103 27.66 25.61 -6.76
C GLY A 103 26.50 25.72 -7.76
N TRP A 104 26.49 24.92 -8.83
CA TRP A 104 25.46 24.94 -9.86
C TRP A 104 24.35 23.91 -9.59
N GLY A 105 23.11 24.23 -10.00
CA GLY A 105 21.95 23.31 -9.95
C GLY A 105 21.27 23.23 -8.58
N ARG A 106 20.70 24.35 -8.12
CA ARG A 106 19.70 24.35 -7.04
C ARG A 106 18.41 23.69 -7.51
#